data_AF-W1XT22-F1
#
_entry.id   AF-W1XT22-F1
#
_cell.length_a   1.000
_cell.length_b   1.000
_cell.length_c   1.000
_cell.angle_alpha   90.00
_cell.angle_beta   90.00
_cell.angle_gamma   90.00
#
_symmetry.space_group_name_H-M   'P 1'
#
loop_
_entity.id
_entity.type
_entity.pdbx_description
1 polymer ?
#
loop_
_entity_poly.entity_id
_entity_poly.type
_entity_poly.pdbx_seq_one_letter_code
_entity_poly.pdbx_strand_id
1 'polypeptide(L)'
;VAEQLRQLNKLTENIILEPAGRNTAPAIALAALAAKRHSPESDPLMLVLAADHVIADEDAFRAAVRNAMPYAEAGKLVTFGIVPDLPETGY
;
A
#
# COMPACT_ATOMS: atom_id res chain seq x y z
N VAL A 1 -5.22 -4.46 14.31
CA VAL A 1 -4.97 -5.27 13.08
C VAL A 1 -4.81 -6.76 13.37
N ALA A 2 -3.74 -7.22 14.07
CA ALA A 2 -3.53 -8.66 14.31
C ALA A 2 -4.72 -9.37 14.98
N GLU A 3 -5.30 -8.74 16.01
CA GLU A 3 -6.49 -9.28 16.69
C GLU A 3 -7.72 -9.37 15.77
N GLN A 4 -7.94 -8.36 14.93
CA GLN A 4 -9.06 -8.33 13.98
C GLN A 4 -8.90 -9.45 12.92
N LEU A 5 -7.67 -9.66 12.42
CA LEU A 5 -7.38 -10.77 11.51
C LEU A 5 -7.61 -12.13 12.18
N ARG A 6 -7.26 -12.26 13.47
CA ARG A 6 -7.50 -13.48 14.24
C ARG A 6 -8.99 -13.77 14.39
N GLN A 7 -9.80 -12.77 14.75
CA GLN A 7 -11.26 -12.90 14.84
C GLN A 7 -11.90 -13.30 13.51
N LEU A 8 -11.32 -12.87 12.39
CA LEU A 8 -11.78 -13.22 11.04
C LEU A 8 -11.20 -14.55 10.51
N ASN A 9 -10.39 -15.27 11.29
CA ASN A 9 -9.61 -16.45 10.83
C ASN A 9 -8.75 -16.16 9.58
N LYS A 10 -8.21 -14.94 9.47
CA LYS A 10 -7.36 -14.46 8.38
C LYS A 10 -5.93 -14.12 8.83
N LEU A 11 -5.57 -14.44 10.07
CA LEU A 11 -4.20 -14.26 10.56
C LEU A 11 -3.30 -15.35 9.95
N THR A 12 -2.58 -14.99 8.91
CA THR A 12 -1.61 -15.83 8.19
C THR A 12 -0.33 -15.01 7.97
N GLU A 13 0.25 -15.02 6.78
CA GLU A 13 1.48 -14.29 6.42
C GLU A 13 1.22 -12.81 6.07
N ASN A 14 0.15 -12.24 6.64
CA ASN A 14 -0.35 -10.89 6.31
C ASN A 14 0.27 -9.77 7.16
N ILE A 15 1.17 -10.10 8.10
CA ILE A 15 1.84 -9.15 8.99
C ILE A 15 3.34 -9.43 8.97
N ILE A 16 4.13 -8.39 8.69
CA ILE A 16 5.59 -8.44 8.76
C ILE A 16 6.03 -7.51 9.88
N LEU A 17 6.80 -8.04 10.83
CA LEU A 17 7.38 -7.25 11.92
C LEU A 17 8.75 -6.73 11.52
N GLU A 18 8.93 -5.42 11.55
CA GLU A 18 10.24 -4.81 11.37
C GLU A 18 11.04 -4.86 12.69
N PRO A 19 12.34 -5.19 12.65
CA PRO A 19 13.17 -5.27 13.85
C PRO A 19 13.45 -3.89 14.46
N ALA A 20 13.35 -2.83 13.66
CA ALA A 20 13.49 -1.43 14.07
C ALA A 20 12.84 -0.54 13.00
N GLY A 21 12.29 0.61 13.40
CA GLY A 21 11.74 1.58 12.47
C GLY A 21 12.83 2.18 11.57
N ARG A 22 12.68 2.06 10.25
CA ARG A 22 13.61 2.60 9.25
C ARG A 22 12.94 3.44 8.16
N ASN A 23 11.79 4.03 8.48
CA ASN A 23 10.92 4.77 7.55
C ASN A 23 10.33 3.88 6.43
N THR A 24 9.68 4.51 5.45
CA THR A 24 8.79 3.84 4.50
C THR A 24 9.50 3.00 3.45
N ALA A 25 10.68 3.41 2.99
CA ALA A 25 11.35 2.72 1.88
C ALA A 25 11.75 1.27 2.24
N PRO A 26 12.36 0.97 3.40
CA PRO A 26 12.62 -0.40 3.82
C PRO A 26 11.36 -1.24 4.03
N ALA A 27 10.29 -0.64 4.56
CA ALA A 27 9.00 -1.32 4.72
C ALA A 27 8.40 -1.74 3.36
N ILE A 28 8.42 -0.84 2.36
CA ILE A 28 7.96 -1.13 1.00
C ILE A 28 8.83 -2.23 0.37
N ALA A 29 10.15 -2.16 0.50
CA ALA A 29 11.05 -3.16 -0.05
C ALA A 29 10.81 -4.56 0.55
N LEU A 30 10.58 -4.63 1.86
CA LEU A 30 10.27 -5.87 2.56
C LEU A 30 8.93 -6.46 2.09
N ALA A 31 7.91 -5.62 1.91
CA ALA A 31 6.62 -6.04 1.37
C ALA A 31 6.75 -6.56 -0.07
N ALA A 32 7.56 -5.91 -0.92
CA ALA A 32 7.81 -6.36 -2.29
C ALA A 32 8.47 -7.75 -2.34
N LEU A 33 9.49 -7.96 -1.51
CA LEU A 33 10.16 -9.26 -1.39
C LEU A 33 9.22 -10.36 -0.87
N ALA A 34 8.33 -10.02 0.07
CA ALA A 34 7.32 -10.95 0.58
C ALA A 34 6.30 -11.32 -0.51
N ALA A 35 5.78 -10.33 -1.25
CA ALA A 35 4.86 -10.56 -2.37
C ALA A 35 5.49 -11.44 -3.45
N LYS A 36 6.75 -11.18 -3.82
CA LYS A 36 7.48 -11.98 -4.81
C LYS A 36 7.73 -13.41 -4.33
N ARG A 37 7.94 -13.62 -3.03
CA ARG A 37 8.11 -14.97 -2.43
C ARG A 37 6.82 -15.80 -2.52
N HIS A 38 5.66 -15.17 -2.30
CA HIS A 38 4.36 -15.84 -2.42
C HIS A 38 3.99 -16.20 -3.86
N SER A 39 4.50 -15.45 -4.85
CA SER A 39 4.25 -15.72 -6.26
C SER A 39 5.51 -15.48 -7.11
N PRO A 40 6.48 -16.41 -7.08
CA PRO A 40 7.80 -16.24 -7.72
C PRO A 40 7.72 -15.98 -9.23
N GLU A 41 6.76 -16.61 -9.90
CA GLU A 41 6.57 -16.53 -11.35
C GLU A 41 5.84 -15.24 -11.79
N SER A 42 5.24 -14.49 -10.87
CA SER A 42 4.51 -13.24 -11.18
C SER A 42 5.28 -12.00 -10.78
N ASP A 43 5.06 -10.89 -11.46
CA ASP A 43 5.47 -9.55 -10.99
C ASP A 43 4.30 -8.90 -10.23
N PRO A 44 4.32 -8.87 -8.88
CA PRO A 44 3.17 -8.44 -8.10
C PRO A 44 2.94 -6.93 -8.19
N LEU A 45 1.70 -6.54 -8.52
CA LEU A 45 1.26 -5.16 -8.43
C LEU A 45 1.02 -4.76 -6.96
N MET A 46 1.66 -3.69 -6.49
CA MET A 46 1.56 -3.24 -5.11
C MET A 46 0.87 -1.88 -5.00
N LEU A 47 -0.13 -1.80 -4.10
CA LEU A 47 -0.71 -0.55 -3.64
C LEU A 47 -0.17 -0.25 -2.23
N VAL A 48 0.53 0.88 -2.08
CA VAL A 48 1.12 1.31 -0.80
C VAL A 48 0.26 2.41 -0.19
N LEU A 49 -0.21 2.21 1.05
CA LEU A 49 -1.07 3.13 1.76
C LEU A 49 -0.52 3.42 3.16
N ALA A 50 -0.64 4.67 3.59
CA ALA A 50 -0.42 5.04 4.99
C ALA A 50 -1.58 4.53 5.84
N ALA A 51 -1.28 3.99 7.03
CA ALA A 51 -2.27 3.36 7.89
C ALA A 51 -3.14 4.37 8.68
N ASP A 52 -2.72 5.63 8.71
CA ASP A 52 -3.25 6.73 9.51
C ASP A 52 -3.98 7.79 8.66
N HIS A 53 -4.10 7.59 7.34
CA HIS A 53 -4.89 8.47 6.48
C HIS A 53 -6.37 8.09 6.49
N VAL A 54 -7.25 9.10 6.64
CA VAL A 54 -8.69 8.94 6.51
C VAL A 54 -9.13 9.35 5.12
N ILE A 55 -9.73 8.42 4.38
CA ILE A 55 -10.30 8.65 3.05
C ILE A 55 -11.82 8.50 3.19
N ALA A 56 -12.54 9.62 3.12
CA ALA A 56 -14.00 9.61 3.33
C ALA A 56 -14.77 9.09 2.11
N ASP A 57 -14.33 9.44 0.90
CA ASP A 57 -14.94 8.98 -0.35
C ASP A 57 -14.23 7.71 -0.86
N GLU A 58 -14.68 6.56 -0.37
CA GLU A 58 -14.12 5.27 -0.74
C GLU A 58 -14.31 4.93 -2.23
N ASP A 59 -15.41 5.39 -2.84
CA ASP A 59 -15.72 5.07 -4.23
C ASP A 59 -14.86 5.87 -5.19
N ALA A 60 -14.63 7.15 -4.91
CA ALA A 60 -13.65 7.97 -5.62
C ALA A 60 -12.24 7.39 -5.48
N PHE A 61 -11.86 6.93 -4.28
CA PHE A 61 -10.56 6.28 -4.08
C PHE A 61 -10.41 4.98 -4.89
N ARG A 62 -11.41 4.09 -4.86
CA ARG A 62 -11.40 2.88 -5.68
C ARG A 62 -11.34 3.20 -7.17
N ALA A 63 -12.02 4.25 -7.62
CA ALA A 63 -11.96 4.70 -9.00
C ALA A 63 -10.57 5.22 -9.37
N ALA A 64 -9.93 6.01 -8.50
CA ALA A 64 -8.56 6.47 -8.70
C ALA A 64 -7.58 5.30 -8.79
N VAL A 65 -7.69 4.30 -7.90
CA VAL A 65 -6.86 3.09 -7.93
C VAL A 65 -7.04 2.33 -9.25
N ARG A 66 -8.28 2.10 -9.69
CA ARG A 66 -8.55 1.44 -10.99
C ARG A 66 -7.96 2.21 -12.16
N ASN A 67 -8.04 3.53 -12.14
CA ASN A 67 -7.45 4.38 -13.19
C ASN A 67 -5.92 4.34 -13.18
N ALA A 68 -5.29 4.09 -12.03
CA ALA A 68 -3.85 3.97 -11.87
C ALA A 68 -3.30 2.61 -12.33
N MET A 69 -4.09 1.53 -12.22
CA MET A 69 -3.64 0.15 -12.51
C MET A 69 -2.96 -0.01 -13.88
N PRO A 70 -3.51 0.49 -15.02
CA PRO A 70 -2.87 0.29 -16.32
C PRO A 70 -1.47 0.90 -16.44
N TYR A 71 -1.22 2.02 -15.75
CA TYR A 71 0.09 2.66 -15.73
C TYR A 71 1.09 1.87 -14.90
N ALA A 72 0.64 1.36 -13.76
CA ALA A 72 1.48 0.54 -12.88
C ALA A 72 1.81 -0.82 -13.53
N GLU A 73 0.85 -1.46 -14.18
CA GLU A 73 1.05 -2.67 -15.00
C GLU A 73 2.02 -2.42 -16.17
N ALA A 74 2.05 -1.19 -16.70
CA ALA A 74 3.04 -0.77 -17.70
C ALA A 74 4.44 -0.44 -17.10
N GLY A 75 4.70 -0.82 -15.85
CA GLY A 75 5.99 -0.64 -15.17
C GLY A 75 6.27 0.78 -14.69
N LYS A 76 5.23 1.62 -14.49
CA LYS A 76 5.38 2.98 -13.95
C LYS A 76 5.17 2.99 -12.44
N LEU A 77 5.88 3.88 -11.75
CA LEU A 77 5.56 4.25 -10.38
C LEU A 77 4.45 5.31 -10.42
N VAL A 78 3.30 4.99 -9.82
CA VAL A 78 2.13 5.88 -9.80
C VAL A 78 1.99 6.52 -8.43
N THR A 79 1.70 7.82 -8.41
CA THR A 79 1.37 8.58 -7.20
C THR A 79 -0.04 9.15 -7.30
N PHE A 80 -0.69 9.33 -6.14
CA PHE A 80 -2.02 9.94 -6.04
C PHE A 80 -1.86 11.35 -5.50
N GLY A 81 -2.09 12.35 -6.35
CA GLY A 81 -2.06 13.75 -5.97
C GLY A 81 -3.39 14.21 -5.39
N ILE A 82 -3.33 15.11 -4.41
CA ILE A 82 -4.47 15.82 -3.84
C ILE A 82 -4.35 17.29 -4.20
N VAL A 83 -5.46 17.95 -4.51
CA VAL A 83 -5.49 19.41 -4.73
C VAL A 83 -5.40 20.08 -3.36
N PRO A 84 -4.35 20.88 -3.09
CA PRO A 84 -4.21 21.53 -1.79
C PRO A 84 -5.15 22.73 -1.68
N ASP A 85 -5.78 22.90 -0.53
CA ASP A 85 -6.56 24.11 -0.20
C ASP A 85 -5.70 25.21 0.42
N LEU A 86 -4.52 24.85 0.96
CA LEU A 86 -3.62 25.71 1.72
C LEU A 86 -2.14 25.38 1.43
N PRO A 87 -1.21 26.34 1.56
CA PRO A 87 0.22 26.10 1.38
C PRO A 87 0.82 25.40 2.60
N GLU A 88 0.68 24.08 2.67
CA GLU A 88 1.29 23.24 3.71
C GLU A 88 2.68 22.75 3.27
N THR A 89 3.70 22.95 4.11
CA THR A 89 5.07 22.51 3.81
C THR A 89 5.37 21.08 4.27
N GLY A 90 4.39 20.41 4.90
CA GLY A 90 4.52 19.07 5.46
C GLY A 90 4.06 17.92 4.56
N TYR A 91 3.55 18.23 3.35
CA TYR A 91 3.15 17.25 2.34
C TYR A 91 4.28 16.93 1.35
#